data_AF-A0A820JTK4-F1
#
_entry.id   AF-A0A820JTK4-F1
#
_cell.length_a   1.000
_cell.length_b   1.000
_cell.length_c   1.000
_cell.angle_alpha   90.00
_cell.angle_beta   90.00
_cell.angle_gamma   90.00
#
_symmetry.space_group_name_H-M   'P 1'
#
loop_
_entity.id
_entity.type
_entity.pdbx_description
1 polymer ?
#
loop_
_entity_poly.entity_id
_entity_poly.type
_entity_poly.pdbx_seq_one_letter_code
_entity_poly.pdbx_strand_id
1 'polypeptide(L)'
;MTVIISPYTNIDGTNRSNFVAFISKTTARLDHHCPWINNCVGEFNQKYFMLFLFYVGVMSVYVMAFLIWSLVVFPVKSDALVVNSIILCVESCLFGLFVITILIDQIQSILNDRSLIDTLKLDEHARMAQQILPPAKVLLRKVFGPGPIIFWLLPCDLKSSNDAIELREMHNV
;
A
#
# COMPACT_ATOMS: atom_id res chain seq x y z
N MET A 1 -13.01 1.35 -8.96
CA MET A 1 -11.91 1.98 -8.21
C MET A 1 -12.39 3.36 -7.79
N THR A 2 -13.21 3.40 -6.74
CA THR A 2 -13.84 4.65 -6.30
C THR A 2 -12.80 5.41 -5.51
N VAL A 3 -12.16 6.38 -6.16
CA VAL A 3 -11.50 7.46 -5.43
C VAL A 3 -12.61 8.09 -4.59
N ILE A 4 -12.49 8.06 -3.26
CA ILE A 4 -13.32 8.90 -2.41
C ILE A 4 -12.83 10.34 -2.62
N ILE A 5 -13.17 10.90 -3.78
CA ILE A 5 -13.34 12.33 -3.96
C ILE A 5 -14.81 12.54 -3.61
N SER A 6 -15.05 12.89 -2.35
CA SER A 6 -16.32 13.47 -1.92
C SER A 6 -16.67 14.65 -2.86
N PRO A 7 -17.95 14.85 -3.24
CA PRO A 7 -18.37 15.80 -4.28
C PRO A 7 -18.24 17.29 -3.91
N TYR A 8 -17.45 17.64 -2.90
CA TYR A 8 -17.19 19.04 -2.52
C TYR A 8 -15.86 19.53 -3.09
N THR A 9 -15.83 19.69 -4.41
CA THR A 9 -14.91 20.64 -5.06
C THR A 9 -15.34 22.06 -4.70
N ASN A 10 -14.78 22.61 -3.63
CA ASN A 10 -14.40 24.03 -3.50
C ASN A 10 -13.89 24.27 -2.08
N ILE A 11 -12.57 24.13 -1.89
CA ILE A 11 -11.92 24.86 -0.81
C ILE A 11 -10.64 25.44 -1.39
N ASP A 12 -10.77 26.68 -1.84
CA ASP A 12 -9.70 27.59 -2.17
C ASP A 12 -8.61 27.55 -1.09
N GLY A 13 -7.39 27.18 -1.46
CA GLY A 13 -6.17 27.56 -0.74
C GLY A 13 -6.04 27.21 0.75
N THR A 14 -6.89 26.36 1.33
CA THR A 14 -6.79 26.05 2.76
C THR A 14 -5.59 25.15 3.01
N ASN A 15 -4.59 25.75 3.66
CA ASN A 15 -3.42 25.21 4.32
C ASN A 15 -3.39 23.67 4.40
N ARG A 16 -2.35 23.03 3.87
CA ARG A 16 -2.12 21.56 3.83
C ARG A 16 -2.44 20.87 5.17
N SER A 17 -2.24 21.56 6.29
CA SER A 17 -2.61 21.14 7.65
C SER A 17 -4.11 20.85 7.83
N ASN A 18 -5.01 21.66 7.28
CA ASN A 18 -6.46 21.52 7.42
C ASN A 18 -7.00 20.33 6.61
N PHE A 19 -6.44 20.08 5.42
CA PHE A 19 -6.79 18.93 4.61
C PHE A 19 -6.34 17.61 5.24
N VAL A 20 -5.09 17.57 5.74
CA VAL A 20 -4.57 16.41 6.48
C VAL A 20 -5.37 16.17 7.76
N ALA A 21 -5.80 17.23 8.47
CA ALA A 21 -6.66 17.11 9.64
C ALA A 21 -8.07 16.60 9.32
N PHE A 22 -8.64 16.99 8.18
CA PHE A 22 -9.93 16.47 7.70
C PHE A 22 -9.84 14.99 7.32
N ILE A 23 -8.80 14.57 6.58
CA ILE A 23 -8.57 13.15 6.28
C ILE A 23 -8.30 12.37 7.57
N SER A 24 -7.46 12.87 8.47
CA SER A 24 -7.21 12.25 9.78
C SER A 24 -8.47 12.10 10.63
N LYS A 25 -9.42 13.03 10.55
CA LYS A 25 -10.73 12.92 11.22
C LYS A 25 -11.66 11.87 10.60
N THR A 26 -11.50 11.58 9.32
CA THR A 26 -12.36 10.63 8.57
C THR A 26 -11.74 9.24 8.43
N THR A 27 -10.43 9.11 8.64
CA THR A 27 -9.71 7.85 8.73
C THR A 27 -9.34 7.58 10.19
N ALA A 28 -9.82 6.48 10.78
CA ALA A 28 -9.50 6.14 12.17
C ALA A 28 -7.99 6.07 12.45
N ARG A 29 -7.17 5.86 11.40
CA ARG A 29 -5.71 5.92 11.45
C ARG A 29 -5.10 6.48 10.15
N LEU A 30 -4.41 7.61 10.26
CA LEU A 30 -3.57 8.21 9.21
C LEU A 30 -2.10 7.80 9.44
N ASP A 31 -1.41 7.32 8.40
CA ASP A 31 0.03 7.02 8.45
C ASP A 31 0.84 8.26 8.02
N HIS A 32 0.73 8.66 6.75
CA HIS A 32 1.42 9.84 6.23
C HIS A 32 0.74 10.45 5.00
N HIS A 33 1.10 11.68 4.65
CA HIS A 33 0.74 12.25 3.35
C HIS A 33 1.83 11.95 2.33
N CYS A 34 1.48 11.20 1.28
CA CYS A 34 2.39 10.81 0.23
C CYS A 34 2.22 11.76 -0.99
N PRO A 35 3.17 12.69 -1.23
CA PRO A 35 3.05 13.63 -2.35
C PRO A 35 3.09 12.92 -3.71
N TRP A 36 3.70 11.73 -3.78
CA TRP A 36 3.87 10.95 -5.00
C TRP A 36 2.56 10.43 -5.59
N ILE A 37 1.60 10.10 -4.73
CA ILE A 37 0.25 9.69 -5.14
C ILE A 37 -0.75 10.84 -4.98
N ASN A 38 -0.26 12.04 -4.63
CA ASN A 38 -1.05 13.21 -4.27
C ASN A 38 -2.22 12.88 -3.31
N ASN A 39 -1.95 12.00 -2.33
CA ASN A 39 -2.96 11.48 -1.44
C ASN A 39 -2.37 11.11 -0.07
N CYS A 40 -3.24 11.06 0.94
CA CYS A 40 -2.90 10.54 2.25
C CYS A 40 -2.96 9.02 2.26
N VAL A 41 -2.03 8.37 2.96
CA VAL A 41 -2.00 6.92 3.21
C VAL A 41 -2.46 6.68 4.65
N GLY A 42 -3.39 5.75 4.84
CA GLY A 42 -3.99 5.39 6.12
C GLY A 42 -4.76 4.07 6.03
N GLU A 43 -5.48 3.70 7.09
CA GLU A 43 -6.07 2.35 7.25
C GLU A 43 -6.90 1.87 6.04
N PHE A 44 -7.70 2.74 5.43
CA PHE A 44 -8.57 2.36 4.32
C PHE A 44 -7.89 2.24 2.96
N ASN A 45 -6.65 2.72 2.80
CA ASN A 45 -5.91 2.63 1.54
C ASN A 45 -4.50 2.06 1.66
N GLN A 46 -4.09 1.66 2.86
CA GLN A 46 -2.79 1.05 3.14
C GLN A 46 -2.54 -0.19 2.28
N LYS A 47 -3.55 -1.06 2.11
CA LYS A 47 -3.47 -2.23 1.22
C LYS A 47 -3.19 -1.83 -0.23
N TYR A 48 -3.92 -0.85 -0.76
CA TYR A 48 -3.75 -0.39 -2.14
C TYR A 48 -2.38 0.26 -2.35
N PHE A 49 -1.89 1.01 -1.37
CA PHE A 49 -0.55 1.60 -1.41
C PHE A 49 0.55 0.53 -1.39
N MET A 50 0.42 -0.48 -0.53
CA MET A 50 1.33 -1.63 -0.48
C MET A 50 1.34 -2.42 -1.80
N LEU A 51 0.16 -2.64 -2.42
CA LEU A 51 0.06 -3.29 -3.73
C LEU A 51 0.66 -2.43 -4.83
N PHE A 52 0.44 -1.12 -4.82
CA PHE A 52 1.07 -0.20 -5.75
C PHE A 52 2.61 -0.31 -5.68
N LEU A 53 3.20 -0.24 -4.49
CA LEU A 53 4.65 -0.41 -4.31
C LEU A 53 5.13 -1.77 -4.81
N PHE A 54 4.42 -2.85 -4.47
CA PHE A 54 4.75 -4.20 -4.94
C PHE A 54 4.76 -4.28 -6.47
N TYR A 55 3.73 -3.77 -7.14
CA TYR A 55 3.65 -3.83 -8.60
C TYR A 55 4.68 -2.95 -9.30
N VAL A 56 4.96 -1.75 -8.78
CA VAL A 56 6.04 -0.91 -9.32
C VAL A 56 7.40 -1.62 -9.17
N GLY A 57 7.64 -2.29 -8.04
CA GLY A 57 8.84 -3.10 -7.84
C GLY A 57 8.96 -4.25 -8.85
N VAL A 58 7.87 -5.00 -9.06
CA VAL A 58 7.82 -6.08 -10.08
C VAL A 58 8.08 -5.53 -11.48
N MET A 59 7.48 -4.39 -11.83
CA MET A 59 7.68 -3.76 -13.15
C MET A 59 9.14 -3.28 -13.34
N SER A 60 9.77 -2.72 -12.31
CA SER A 60 11.19 -2.35 -12.36
C SER A 60 12.09 -3.56 -12.63
N VAL A 61 11.85 -4.68 -11.94
CA VAL A 61 12.59 -5.94 -12.17
C VAL A 61 12.32 -6.50 -13.56
N TYR A 62 11.06 -6.45 -14.01
CA TYR A 62 10.67 -6.91 -15.35
C TYR A 62 11.37 -6.12 -16.46
N VAL A 63 11.38 -4.79 -16.37
CA VAL A 63 12.07 -3.92 -17.33
C VAL A 63 13.57 -4.21 -17.35
N MET A 64 14.20 -4.36 -16.17
CA MET A 64 15.61 -4.71 -16.07
C MET A 64 15.91 -6.06 -16.75
N ALA A 65 15.13 -7.09 -16.45
CA ALA A 65 15.32 -8.43 -17.02
C ALA A 65 15.11 -8.43 -18.54
N PHE A 66 14.07 -7.74 -19.01
CA PHE A 66 13.79 -7.61 -20.44
C PHE A 66 14.90 -6.85 -21.17
N LEU A 67 15.43 -5.79 -20.56
CA LEU A 67 16.54 -5.01 -21.11
C LEU A 67 17.82 -5.85 -21.22
N ILE A 68 18.19 -6.58 -20.16
CA ILE A 68 19.33 -7.49 -20.18
C ILE A 68 19.17 -8.55 -21.28
N TRP A 69 17.99 -9.18 -21.34
CA TRP A 69 17.67 -10.14 -22.39
C TRP A 69 17.83 -9.53 -23.79
N SER A 70 17.26 -8.34 -24.01
CA SER A 70 17.34 -7.64 -25.29
C SER A 70 18.78 -7.33 -25.70
N LEU A 71 19.63 -6.91 -24.76
CA LEU A 71 21.04 -6.61 -25.02
C LEU A 71 21.85 -7.86 -25.39
N VAL A 72 21.52 -9.01 -24.79
CA VAL A 72 22.18 -10.30 -25.07
C VAL A 72 21.76 -10.86 -26.43
N VAL A 73 20.47 -10.80 -26.77
CA VAL A 73 19.93 -11.41 -28.00
C VAL A 73 20.11 -10.49 -29.21
N PHE A 74 19.93 -9.19 -29.03
CA PHE A 74 19.97 -8.19 -30.08
C PHE A 74 21.07 -7.16 -29.77
N PRO A 75 22.33 -7.43 -30.15
CA PRO A 75 23.43 -6.52 -29.87
C PRO A 75 23.15 -5.16 -30.53
N VAL A 76 23.10 -4.14 -29.68
CA VAL A 76 22.77 -2.78 -30.08
C VAL A 76 23.92 -2.18 -30.88
N LYS A 77 23.61 -1.64 -32.07
CA LYS A 77 24.62 -1.03 -32.98
C LYS A 77 24.54 0.49 -33.04
N SER A 78 23.49 1.09 -32.49
CA SER A 78 23.28 2.54 -32.50
C SER A 78 23.66 3.13 -31.14
N ASP A 79 24.54 4.12 -31.14
CA ASP A 79 24.99 4.82 -29.92
C ASP A 79 23.80 5.38 -29.12
N ALA A 80 22.77 5.90 -29.82
CA ALA A 80 21.57 6.42 -29.17
C ALA A 80 20.80 5.33 -28.40
N LEU A 81 20.72 4.11 -28.95
CA LEU A 81 20.07 2.98 -28.28
C LEU A 81 20.91 2.47 -27.11
N VAL A 82 22.24 2.51 -27.20
CA VAL A 82 23.13 2.18 -26.07
C VAL A 82 22.91 3.16 -24.92
N VAL A 83 22.90 4.45 -25.21
CA VAL A 83 22.63 5.50 -24.22
C VAL A 83 21.25 5.32 -23.59
N ASN A 84 20.20 5.10 -24.39
CA ASN A 84 18.85 4.85 -23.87
C ASN A 84 18.80 3.61 -22.96
N SER A 85 19.51 2.55 -23.32
CA SER A 85 19.60 1.33 -22.50
C SER A 85 20.28 1.61 -21.16
N ILE A 86 21.36 2.39 -21.15
CA ILE A 86 22.04 2.78 -19.90
C ILE A 86 21.11 3.61 -19.02
N ILE A 87 20.39 4.59 -19.60
CA ILE A 87 19.44 5.42 -18.86
C ILE A 87 18.34 4.56 -18.24
N LEU A 88 17.73 3.65 -19.00
CA LEU A 88 16.68 2.74 -18.50
C LEU A 88 17.18 1.81 -17.40
N CYS A 89 18.42 1.32 -17.48
CA CYS A 89 19.06 0.55 -16.41
C CYS A 89 19.15 1.39 -15.12
N VAL A 90 19.69 2.60 -15.22
CA VAL A 90 19.87 3.50 -14.07
C VAL A 90 18.52 3.86 -13.45
N GLU A 91 17.55 4.25 -14.27
CA GLU A 91 16.18 4.56 -13.84
C GLU A 91 15.54 3.38 -13.10
N SER A 92 15.60 2.18 -13.69
CA SER A 92 15.02 0.98 -13.10
C SER A 92 15.64 0.65 -11.74
N CYS A 93 16.96 0.77 -11.61
CA CYS A 93 17.66 0.59 -10.33
C CYS A 93 17.24 1.63 -9.28
N LEU A 94 17.19 2.91 -9.64
CA LEU A 94 16.81 3.99 -8.73
C LEU A 94 15.38 3.83 -8.23
N PHE A 95 14.42 3.58 -9.13
CA PHE A 95 13.04 3.31 -8.75
C PHE A 95 12.91 2.03 -7.92
N GLY A 96 13.65 0.97 -8.26
CA GLY A 96 13.63 -0.28 -7.51
C GLY A 96 14.11 -0.10 -6.07
N LEU A 97 15.25 0.57 -5.86
CA LEU A 97 15.79 0.85 -4.52
C LEU A 97 14.86 1.75 -3.71
N PHE A 98 14.30 2.78 -4.34
CA PHE A 98 13.33 3.67 -3.71
C PHE A 98 12.09 2.90 -3.23
N VAL A 99 11.48 2.10 -4.11
CA VAL A 99 10.29 1.30 -3.78
C VAL A 99 10.58 0.29 -2.67
N ILE A 100 11.74 -0.38 -2.69
CA ILE A 100 12.12 -1.32 -1.63
C ILE A 100 12.21 -0.61 -0.27
N THR A 101 12.80 0.59 -0.24
CA THR A 101 12.96 1.36 1.00
C THR A 101 11.59 1.74 1.58
N ILE A 102 10.69 2.25 0.73
CA ILE A 102 9.33 2.60 1.15
C ILE A 102 8.54 1.35 1.56
N LEU A 103 8.70 0.23 0.85
CA LEU A 103 8.02 -1.01 1.20
C LEU A 103 8.46 -1.54 2.57
N ILE A 104 9.77 -1.48 2.87
CA ILE A 104 10.29 -1.87 4.19
C ILE A 104 9.70 -0.97 5.28
N ASP A 105 9.69 0.34 5.07
CA ASP A 105 9.11 1.30 6.02
C ASP A 105 7.63 1.01 6.29
N GLN A 106 6.85 0.75 5.24
CA GLN A 106 5.43 0.43 5.37
C GLN A 106 5.19 -0.92 6.07
N ILE A 107 6.01 -1.94 5.80
CA ILE A 107 5.95 -3.21 6.53
C ILE A 107 6.32 -2.99 7.99
N GLN A 108 7.36 -2.21 8.28
CA GLN A 108 7.77 -1.92 9.64
C GLN A 108 6.71 -1.11 10.39
N SER A 109 6.06 -0.13 9.75
CA SER A 109 4.93 0.61 10.31
C SER A 109 3.80 -0.36 10.71
N ILE A 110 3.41 -1.25 9.79
CA ILE A 110 2.44 -2.32 10.08
C ILE A 110 2.90 -3.14 11.28
N LEU A 111 4.13 -3.65 11.29
CA LEU A 111 4.65 -4.55 12.32
C LEU A 111 4.85 -3.89 13.70
N ASN A 112 5.15 -2.59 13.72
CA ASN A 112 5.44 -1.83 14.93
C ASN A 112 4.21 -1.12 15.51
N ASP A 113 3.02 -1.37 14.98
CA ASP A 113 1.77 -0.78 15.44
C ASP A 113 1.44 -1.18 16.89
N ARG A 114 2.04 -0.44 17.83
CA ARG A 114 1.96 -0.60 19.29
C ARG A 114 0.52 -0.61 19.82
N SER A 115 -0.37 0.18 19.20
CA SER A 115 -1.80 0.22 19.57
C SER A 115 -2.50 -1.13 19.43
N LEU A 116 -2.08 -1.99 18.50
CA LEU A 116 -2.66 -3.31 18.32
C LEU A 116 -2.11 -4.31 19.35
N ILE A 117 -0.82 -4.26 19.67
CA ILE A 117 -0.24 -5.07 20.75
C ILE A 117 -0.98 -4.78 22.06
N ASP A 118 -1.28 -3.50 22.32
CA ASP A 118 -1.95 -3.08 23.54
C ASP A 118 -3.44 -3.47 23.54
N THR A 119 -4.13 -3.43 22.40
CA THR A 119 -5.52 -3.92 22.27
C THR A 119 -5.61 -5.44 22.39
N LEU A 120 -4.68 -6.19 21.79
CA LEU A 120 -4.61 -7.66 21.87
C LEU A 120 -4.23 -8.16 23.28
N LYS A 121 -3.50 -7.34 24.05
CA LYS A 121 -3.24 -7.62 25.47
C LYS A 121 -4.48 -7.42 26.34
N LEU A 122 -5.42 -6.57 25.94
CA LEU A 122 -6.66 -6.30 26.66
C LEU A 122 -7.77 -7.31 26.34
N ASP A 123 -7.76 -7.92 25.14
CA ASP A 123 -8.76 -8.89 24.74
C ASP A 123 -8.30 -10.34 25.00
N GLU A 124 -8.68 -10.86 26.17
CA GLU A 124 -8.32 -12.20 26.65
C GLU A 124 -8.79 -13.32 25.68
N HIS A 125 -9.80 -13.06 24.84
CA HIS A 125 -10.30 -13.97 23.81
C HIS A 125 -9.40 -14.05 22.56
N ALA A 126 -8.70 -12.96 22.22
CA ALA A 126 -7.72 -12.95 21.12
C ALA A 126 -6.49 -13.81 21.45
N ARG A 127 -6.18 -14.02 22.74
CA ARG A 127 -5.06 -14.87 23.20
C ARG A 127 -5.17 -16.32 22.71
N MET A 128 -6.38 -16.86 22.56
CA MET A 128 -6.58 -18.21 22.01
C MET A 128 -6.21 -18.31 20.53
N ALA A 129 -6.52 -17.29 19.72
CA ALA A 129 -6.12 -17.24 18.30
C ALA A 129 -4.62 -16.95 18.13
N GLN A 130 -4.03 -16.19 19.06
CA GLN A 130 -2.61 -15.83 19.06
C GLN A 130 -1.68 -17.01 19.40
N GLN A 131 -2.18 -18.03 20.09
CA GLN A 131 -1.38 -19.22 20.45
C GLN A 131 -0.97 -20.06 19.21
N ILE A 132 -1.62 -19.86 18.06
CA ILE A 132 -1.43 -20.64 16.84
C ILE A 132 -0.74 -19.82 15.72
N LEU A 133 -0.75 -18.49 15.77
CA LEU A 133 -0.30 -17.64 14.66
C LEU A 133 0.73 -16.59 15.09
N PRO A 134 1.84 -16.38 14.35
CA PRO A 134 2.79 -15.34 14.68
C PRO A 134 2.14 -13.94 14.63
N PRO A 135 2.52 -13.02 15.53
CA PRO A 135 1.88 -11.71 15.68
C PRO A 135 1.89 -10.89 14.38
N ALA A 136 2.95 -11.00 13.58
CA ALA A 136 3.05 -10.37 12.26
C ALA A 136 1.92 -10.78 11.30
N LYS A 137 1.49 -12.05 11.32
CA LYS A 137 0.50 -12.56 10.38
C LYS A 137 -0.93 -12.13 10.74
N VAL A 138 -1.20 -11.90 12.02
CA VAL A 138 -2.46 -11.28 12.48
C VAL A 138 -2.55 -9.85 11.94
N LEU A 139 -1.45 -9.11 12.06
CA LEU A 139 -1.31 -7.72 11.64
C LEU A 139 -1.47 -7.56 10.13
N LEU A 140 -0.79 -8.42 9.35
CA LEU A 140 -0.93 -8.47 7.90
C LEU A 140 -2.35 -8.87 7.47
N ARG A 141 -3.02 -9.79 8.16
CA ARG A 141 -4.41 -10.17 7.87
C ARG A 141 -5.39 -9.02 8.07
N LYS A 142 -5.12 -8.10 8.99
CA LYS A 142 -5.95 -6.90 9.16
C LYS A 142 -5.87 -5.97 7.94
N VAL A 143 -4.68 -5.84 7.34
CA VAL A 143 -4.46 -4.98 6.16
C VAL A 143 -4.93 -5.66 4.87
N PHE A 144 -4.54 -6.92 4.64
CA PHE A 144 -4.81 -7.61 3.37
C PHE A 144 -6.13 -8.37 3.33
N GLY A 145 -6.73 -8.61 4.50
CA GLY A 145 -7.98 -9.34 4.67
C GLY A 145 -7.79 -10.82 5.04
N PRO A 146 -8.86 -11.46 5.54
CA PRO A 146 -8.87 -12.89 5.83
C PRO A 146 -8.84 -13.69 4.52
N GLY A 147 -7.92 -14.65 4.41
CA GLY A 147 -7.87 -15.53 3.25
C GLY A 147 -6.48 -16.06 2.91
N PRO A 148 -6.37 -16.85 1.83
CA PRO A 148 -5.09 -17.26 1.27
C PRO A 148 -4.32 -16.07 0.68
N ILE A 149 -3.00 -16.13 0.78
CA ILE A 149 -2.07 -15.05 0.39
C ILE A 149 -2.21 -14.67 -1.10
N ILE A 150 -2.65 -15.59 -1.96
CA ILE A 150 -2.83 -15.29 -3.39
C ILE A 150 -3.87 -14.19 -3.64
N PHE A 151 -4.90 -14.12 -2.80
CA PHE A 151 -5.91 -13.07 -2.90
C PHE A 151 -5.44 -11.74 -2.29
N TRP A 152 -4.35 -11.74 -1.50
CA TRP A 152 -3.77 -10.50 -0.98
C TRP A 152 -3.20 -9.63 -2.07
N LEU A 153 -2.78 -10.23 -3.19
CA LEU A 153 -2.27 -9.51 -4.35
C LEU A 153 -3.38 -8.82 -5.14
N LEU A 154 -4.65 -9.20 -4.97
CA LEU A 154 -5.74 -8.56 -5.71
C LEU A 154 -6.11 -7.21 -5.06
N PRO A 155 -6.31 -6.15 -5.87
CA PRO A 155 -6.85 -4.88 -5.39
C PRO A 155 -8.37 -4.96 -5.15
N CYS A 156 -8.81 -6.03 -4.49
CA CYS A 156 -10.19 -6.27 -4.13
C CYS A 156 -10.26 -6.54 -2.63
N ASP A 157 -11.14 -5.84 -1.94
CA ASP A 157 -11.46 -6.13 -0.55
C ASP A 157 -12.51 -7.24 -0.51
N LEU A 158 -12.09 -8.43 -0.08
CA LEU A 158 -13.01 -9.49 0.34
C LEU A 158 -13.58 -9.06 1.69
N LYS A 159 -14.52 -8.13 1.64
CA LYS A 159 -15.21 -7.63 2.81
C LYS A 159 -16.08 -8.75 3.37
N SER A 160 -15.90 -9.07 4.66
CA SER A 160 -16.77 -10.01 5.36
C SER A 160 -18.20 -9.50 5.27
N SER A 161 -19.17 -10.40 5.10
CA SER A 161 -20.60 -10.05 5.02
C SER A 161 -21.10 -9.23 6.24
N ASN A 162 -20.37 -9.26 7.36
CA ASN A 162 -20.70 -8.55 8.59
C ASN A 162 -20.46 -7.03 8.49
N ASP A 163 -19.41 -6.59 7.80
CA ASP A 163 -19.10 -5.15 7.67
C ASP A 163 -20.07 -4.45 6.69
N ALA A 164 -20.71 -5.23 5.81
CA ALA A 164 -21.78 -4.74 4.95
C ALA A 164 -23.09 -4.52 5.72
N ILE A 165 -23.29 -5.23 6.84
CA ILE A 165 -24.45 -5.07 7.73
C ILE A 165 -24.26 -3.83 8.61
N GLU A 166 -23.09 -3.64 9.23
CA GLU A 166 -22.78 -2.43 10.03
C GLU A 166 -22.89 -1.13 9.22
N LEU A 167 -22.41 -1.11 7.98
CA LEU A 167 -22.56 0.05 7.09
C LEU A 167 -24.02 0.31 6.70
N ARG A 168 -24.85 -0.74 6.65
CA ARG A 168 -26.29 -0.62 6.37
C ARG A 168 -27.05 -0.09 7.57
N GLU A 169 -26.63 -0.42 8.79
CA GLU A 169 -27.21 0.13 10.00
C GLU A 169 -26.80 1.59 10.22
N MET A 170 -25.53 1.97 9.96
CA MET A 170 -25.10 3.37 10.02
C MET A 170 -25.79 4.28 8.99
N HIS A 171 -26.23 3.74 7.85
CA HIS A 171 -26.98 4.49 6.84
C HIS A 171 -28.49 4.54 7.08
N ASN A 172 -29.01 3.74 8.03
CA ASN A 172 -30.43 3.65 8.40
C ASN A 172 -30.74 4.32 9.75
N VAL A 173 -29.79 5.06 10.33
CA VAL A 173 -29.95 5.90 11.53
C VAL A 173 -29.89 7.38 11.14
#